data_AF-A0A7J0FU95-F1
#
_entry.id   AF-A0A7J0FU95-F1
#
_cell.length_a   1.000
_cell.length_b   1.000
_cell.length_c   1.000
_cell.angle_alpha   90.00
_cell.angle_beta   90.00
_cell.angle_gamma   90.00
#
_symmetry.space_group_name_H-M   'P 1'
#
loop_
_entity.id
_entity.type
_entity.pdbx_description
1 polymer ?
#
loop_
_entity_poly.entity_id
_entity_poly.type
_entity_poly.pdbx_seq_one_letter_code
_entity_poly.pdbx_strand_id
1 'polypeptide(L)'
;MTGWKEFVTACKWKEGDVIRFYKSTEHCGYKFYHIECVKAIELYGFTLNQWFQTKLTQSDVLIQALQIPPNEGEKHFRSLKYLDGAGYYKEEKLLVSDAENTGWPMEIRFLPGYNNYIIFGNWSRFVVTHKLKPPDVIRLFKVVKNAAHKNHYVIDYVQENKAATCETSPVGPGKEGKHNSGGSSQKHGNVDKS
;
A
#
# COMPACT_ATOMS: atom_id res chain seq x y z
N MET A 1 21.11 -19.61 10.14
CA MET A 1 19.70 -19.58 10.59
C MET A 1 18.97 -20.69 9.86
N THR A 2 18.71 -21.83 10.52
CA THR A 2 18.01 -22.97 9.90
C THR A 2 16.50 -22.79 9.95
N GLY A 3 15.96 -22.27 11.06
CA GLY A 3 14.52 -22.26 11.39
C GLY A 3 13.52 -21.63 10.40
N TRP A 4 13.95 -20.82 9.42
CA TRP A 4 13.03 -20.21 8.46
C TRP A 4 12.42 -21.24 7.51
N LYS A 5 13.18 -22.26 7.10
CA LYS A 5 12.69 -23.29 6.18
C LYS A 5 11.64 -24.17 6.86
N GLU A 6 11.89 -24.55 8.11
CA GLU A 6 10.94 -25.29 8.93
C GLU A 6 9.70 -24.46 9.22
N PHE A 7 9.86 -23.16 9.54
CA PHE A 7 8.74 -22.25 9.78
C PHE A 7 7.81 -22.12 8.56
N VAL A 8 8.37 -21.83 7.38
CA VAL A 8 7.58 -21.71 6.14
C VAL A 8 6.87 -23.02 5.81
N THR A 9 7.57 -24.15 5.98
CA THR A 9 7.01 -25.49 5.73
C THR A 9 5.87 -25.81 6.70
N ALA A 10 6.07 -25.54 8.00
CA ALA A 10 5.06 -25.77 9.04
C ALA A 10 3.80 -24.94 8.82
N CYS A 11 3.97 -23.68 8.39
CA CYS A 11 2.85 -22.79 8.12
C CYS A 11 2.10 -23.11 6.81
N LYS A 12 2.54 -24.05 5.94
CA LYS A 12 1.86 -24.45 4.68
C LYS A 12 1.42 -23.27 3.81
N TRP A 13 2.35 -22.41 3.46
CA TRP A 13 2.05 -21.14 2.80
C TRP A 13 1.43 -21.27 1.42
N LYS A 14 0.58 -20.31 1.09
CA LYS A 14 0.02 -20.08 -0.25
C LYS A 14 0.31 -18.65 -0.68
N GLU A 15 0.25 -18.42 -1.98
CA GLU A 15 0.31 -17.06 -2.53
C GLU A 15 -0.77 -16.18 -1.88
N GLY A 16 -0.35 -15.02 -1.35
CA GLY A 16 -1.22 -14.08 -0.61
C GLY A 16 -1.24 -14.25 0.91
N ASP A 17 -0.65 -15.30 1.48
CA ASP A 17 -0.43 -15.38 2.93
C ASP A 17 0.59 -14.31 3.39
N VAL A 18 0.42 -13.77 4.60
CA VAL A 18 1.24 -12.65 5.10
C VAL A 18 1.86 -13.01 6.45
N ILE A 19 3.12 -12.64 6.65
CA ILE A 19 3.73 -12.61 8.00
C ILE A 19 3.50 -11.25 8.60
N ARG A 20 3.01 -11.25 9.84
CA ARG A 20 3.06 -10.07 10.69
C ARG A 20 4.19 -10.22 11.72
N PHE A 21 4.98 -9.16 11.84
CA PHE A 21 5.98 -9.02 12.89
C PHE A 21 5.48 -8.00 13.90
N TYR A 22 5.24 -8.43 15.13
CA TYR A 22 4.86 -7.53 16.22
C TYR A 22 6.07 -7.29 17.10
N LYS A 23 6.35 -6.01 17.35
CA LYS A 23 7.35 -5.62 18.35
C LYS A 23 6.74 -5.84 19.73
N SER A 24 7.38 -6.64 20.58
CA SER A 24 6.93 -6.81 21.96
C SER A 24 6.99 -5.47 22.69
N THR A 25 5.92 -5.15 23.44
CA THR A 25 5.87 -3.97 24.33
C THR A 25 6.58 -4.21 25.65
N GLU A 26 6.93 -5.46 25.96
CA GLU A 26 7.63 -5.81 27.19
C GLU A 26 9.08 -5.31 27.14
N HIS A 27 9.48 -4.55 28.17
CA HIS A 27 10.82 -4.00 28.36
C HIS A 27 11.84 -5.05 28.81
N CYS A 28 11.86 -6.19 28.14
CA CYS A 28 12.96 -7.13 28.23
C CYS A 28 14.08 -6.54 27.36
N GLY A 29 15.31 -6.38 27.87
CA GLY A 29 16.44 -5.74 27.16
C GLY A 29 16.89 -6.40 25.84
N TYR A 30 16.09 -7.32 25.29
CA TYR A 30 16.30 -8.04 24.05
C TYR A 30 15.17 -7.71 23.06
N LYS A 31 15.53 -7.45 21.80
CA LYS A 31 14.56 -7.19 20.72
C LYS A 31 13.96 -8.50 20.24
N PHE A 32 12.87 -8.95 20.85
CA PHE A 32 12.07 -10.06 20.33
C PHE A 32 10.93 -9.53 19.46
N TYR A 33 10.67 -10.25 18.37
CA TYR A 33 9.50 -10.05 17.53
C TYR A 33 8.58 -11.25 17.67
N HIS A 34 7.30 -11.01 17.93
CA HIS A 34 6.29 -12.05 17.76
C HIS A 34 6.01 -12.18 16.27
N ILE A 35 6.18 -13.39 15.74
CA ILE A 35 5.96 -13.68 14.33
C ILE A 35 4.65 -14.45 14.23
N GLU A 36 3.69 -13.91 13.49
CA GLU A 36 2.41 -14.57 13.23
C GLU A 36 2.32 -14.89 11.73
N CYS A 37 2.03 -16.15 11.43
CA CYS A 37 1.61 -16.58 10.09
C CYS A 37 0.12 -16.29 9.98
N VAL A 38 -0.26 -15.28 9.18
CA VAL A 38 -1.66 -14.97 8.95
C VAL A 38 -2.03 -15.47 7.57
N LYS A 39 -2.94 -16.44 7.52
CA LYS A 39 -3.48 -16.90 6.24
C LYS A 39 -4.19 -15.75 5.54
N ALA A 40 -4.11 -15.71 4.21
CA ALA A 40 -4.80 -14.71 3.41
C ALA A 40 -6.31 -14.63 3.77
N ILE A 41 -6.87 -15.77 4.19
CA ILE A 41 -8.27 -15.92 4.60
C ILE A 41 -8.56 -15.42 6.03
N GLU A 42 -7.52 -15.24 6.86
CA GLU A 42 -7.58 -14.90 8.29
C GLU A 42 -7.18 -13.46 8.58
N LEU A 43 -6.49 -12.77 7.66
CA LEU A 43 -6.03 -11.38 7.84
C LEU A 43 -7.10 -10.39 8.30
N TYR A 44 -8.37 -10.73 8.05
CA TYR A 44 -9.54 -9.94 8.45
C TYR A 44 -10.69 -10.77 9.03
N GLY A 45 -10.50 -12.07 9.30
CA GLY A 45 -11.62 -12.99 9.62
C GLY A 45 -12.62 -13.17 8.46
N PHE A 46 -12.24 -12.74 7.25
CA PHE A 46 -13.06 -12.72 6.05
C PHE A 46 -12.29 -13.31 4.87
N THR A 47 -13.00 -14.00 3.98
CA THR A 47 -12.43 -14.39 2.68
C THR A 47 -12.29 -13.15 1.80
N LEU A 48 -11.06 -12.80 1.43
CA LEU A 48 -10.76 -11.78 0.45
C LEU A 48 -10.68 -12.40 -0.94
N ASN A 49 -11.38 -11.80 -1.89
CA ASN A 49 -11.20 -12.09 -3.31
C ASN A 49 -10.56 -10.87 -3.96
N GLN A 50 -9.42 -11.06 -4.64
CA GLN A 50 -8.85 -9.99 -5.45
C GLN A 50 -9.88 -9.58 -6.49
N TRP A 51 -10.26 -8.31 -6.45
CA TRP A 51 -11.20 -7.75 -7.39
C TRP A 51 -10.45 -7.28 -8.64
N PHE A 52 -9.48 -6.37 -8.49
CA PHE A 52 -8.63 -5.99 -9.62
C PHE A 52 -7.26 -5.48 -9.15
N GLN A 53 -6.33 -5.44 -10.10
CA GLN A 53 -5.02 -4.82 -9.98
C GLN A 53 -4.82 -3.85 -11.14
N THR A 54 -4.30 -2.66 -10.86
CA THR A 54 -3.97 -1.67 -11.89
C THR A 54 -2.70 -0.90 -11.55
N LYS A 55 -2.00 -0.39 -12.57
CA LYS A 55 -0.90 0.57 -12.38
C LYS A 55 -1.49 1.97 -12.33
N LEU A 56 -1.04 2.79 -11.38
CA LEU A 56 -1.42 4.19 -11.34
C LEU A 56 -0.92 4.92 -12.58
N THR A 57 -1.82 5.67 -13.20
CA THR A 57 -1.53 6.59 -14.29
C THR A 57 -1.39 8.00 -13.75
N GLN A 58 -0.80 8.88 -14.56
CA GLN A 58 -0.74 10.31 -14.23
C GLN A 58 -2.14 10.90 -14.03
N SER A 59 -3.13 10.41 -14.79
CA SER A 59 -4.52 10.82 -14.65
C SER A 59 -5.02 10.51 -13.23
N ASP A 60 -4.82 9.28 -12.73
CA ASP A 60 -5.37 8.85 -11.43
C ASP A 60 -4.97 9.74 -10.25
N VAL A 61 -3.79 10.36 -10.34
CA VAL A 61 -3.30 11.32 -9.35
C VAL A 61 -3.81 12.73 -9.63
N LEU A 62 -3.75 13.20 -10.90
CA LEU A 62 -4.14 14.57 -11.26
C LEU A 62 -5.64 14.84 -11.11
N ILE A 63 -6.48 13.90 -11.57
CA ILE A 63 -7.94 14.03 -11.47
C ILE A 63 -8.45 13.62 -10.09
N GLN A 64 -7.55 13.21 -9.19
CA GLN A 64 -7.89 12.81 -7.82
C GLN A 64 -8.95 11.69 -7.77
N ALA A 65 -8.90 10.78 -8.73
CA ALA A 65 -9.80 9.64 -8.79
C ALA A 65 -9.11 8.43 -9.43
N LEU A 66 -9.29 7.25 -8.84
CA LEU A 66 -8.77 6.00 -9.39
C LEU A 66 -9.71 5.48 -10.49
N GLN A 67 -9.18 5.33 -11.69
CA GLN A 67 -9.90 4.71 -12.80
C GLN A 67 -9.94 3.19 -12.62
N ILE A 68 -11.13 2.62 -12.72
CA ILE A 68 -11.36 1.18 -12.65
C ILE A 68 -11.35 0.64 -14.08
N PRO A 69 -10.68 -0.50 -14.35
CA PRO A 69 -10.78 -1.14 -15.66
C PRO A 69 -12.26 -1.35 -16.06
N PRO A 70 -12.70 -0.95 -17.26
CA PRO A 70 -14.13 -0.95 -17.62
C PRO A 70 -14.82 -2.31 -17.44
N ASN A 71 -14.13 -3.41 -17.77
CA ASN A 71 -14.65 -4.77 -17.59
C ASN A 71 -14.89 -5.12 -16.11
N GLU A 72 -14.01 -4.66 -15.22
CA GLU A 72 -14.13 -4.89 -13.78
C GLU A 72 -15.21 -4.01 -13.15
N GLY A 73 -15.30 -2.75 -13.58
CA GLY A 73 -16.39 -1.86 -13.18
C GLY A 73 -17.75 -2.41 -13.61
N GLU A 74 -17.88 -2.89 -14.85
CA GLU A 74 -19.13 -3.45 -15.35
C GLU A 74 -19.58 -4.69 -14.58
N LYS A 75 -18.65 -5.60 -14.31
CA LYS A 75 -18.96 -6.84 -13.59
C LYS A 75 -19.48 -6.59 -12.17
N HIS A 76 -19.01 -5.52 -11.51
CA HIS A 76 -19.26 -5.30 -10.09
C HIS A 76 -20.22 -4.13 -9.78
N PHE A 77 -20.34 -3.15 -10.68
CA PHE A 77 -21.07 -1.89 -10.45
C PHE A 77 -22.02 -1.53 -11.60
N ARG A 78 -22.50 -2.53 -12.35
CA ARG A 78 -23.44 -2.33 -13.46
C ARG A 78 -24.65 -1.46 -13.12
N SER A 79 -25.12 -1.54 -11.88
CA SER A 79 -26.24 -0.73 -11.38
C SER A 79 -25.99 0.78 -11.48
N LEU A 80 -24.73 1.24 -11.43
CA LEU A 80 -24.37 2.65 -11.48
C LEU A 80 -24.48 3.28 -12.88
N LYS A 81 -24.52 2.45 -13.94
CA LYS A 81 -24.73 2.93 -15.31
C LYS A 81 -26.13 3.49 -15.56
N TYR A 82 -27.09 3.11 -14.72
CA TYR A 82 -28.47 3.54 -14.87
C TYR A 82 -28.73 4.80 -14.07
N LEU A 83 -29.50 5.71 -14.66
CA LEU A 83 -29.97 6.90 -13.97
C LEU A 83 -30.89 6.50 -12.81
N ASP A 84 -30.88 7.31 -11.76
CA ASP A 84 -31.91 7.25 -10.72
C ASP A 84 -33.24 7.85 -11.20
N GLY A 85 -34.25 7.83 -10.33
CA GLY A 85 -35.57 8.40 -10.64
C GLY A 85 -35.56 9.91 -10.87
N ALA A 86 -34.46 10.61 -10.57
CA ALA A 86 -34.28 12.04 -10.79
C ALA A 86 -33.44 12.35 -12.05
N GLY A 87 -32.98 11.32 -12.77
CA GLY A 87 -32.20 11.49 -14.00
C GLY A 87 -30.70 11.68 -13.78
N TYR A 88 -30.18 11.39 -12.58
CA TYR A 88 -28.75 11.50 -12.26
C TYR A 88 -28.09 10.12 -12.20
N TYR A 89 -26.79 10.05 -12.53
CA TYR A 89 -26.02 8.82 -12.34
C TYR A 89 -25.83 8.54 -10.86
N LYS A 90 -26.02 7.27 -10.47
CA LYS A 90 -25.91 6.86 -9.07
C LYS A 90 -24.45 6.91 -8.61
N GLU A 91 -24.29 7.28 -7.36
CA GLU A 91 -23.03 7.16 -6.62
C GLU A 91 -23.22 6.18 -5.46
N GLU A 92 -22.22 5.35 -5.20
CA GLU A 92 -22.22 4.43 -4.07
C GLU A 92 -21.07 4.75 -3.12
N LYS A 93 -21.34 4.69 -1.81
CA LYS A 93 -20.30 4.81 -0.79
C LYS A 93 -19.58 3.49 -0.63
N LEU A 94 -18.25 3.57 -0.58
CA LEU A 94 -17.32 2.48 -0.33
C LEU A 94 -16.62 2.72 1.01
N LEU A 95 -16.49 1.67 1.81
CA LEU A 95 -15.52 1.64 2.90
C LEU A 95 -14.30 0.87 2.39
N VAL A 96 -13.15 1.52 2.31
CA VAL A 96 -11.91 0.89 1.85
C VAL A 96 -10.93 0.84 3.01
N SER A 97 -10.46 -0.34 3.43
CA SER A 97 -9.47 -0.47 4.50
C SER A 97 -8.09 -0.78 3.94
N ASP A 98 -7.04 -0.18 4.49
CA ASP A 98 -5.66 -0.52 4.12
C ASP A 98 -5.06 -1.63 5.02
N ALA A 99 -3.78 -1.95 4.79
CA ALA A 99 -3.05 -2.96 5.56
C ALA A 99 -2.88 -2.61 7.05
N GLU A 100 -3.02 -1.34 7.43
CA GLU A 100 -3.01 -0.86 8.82
C GLU A 100 -4.42 -0.88 9.44
N ASN A 101 -5.40 -1.41 8.70
CA ASN A 101 -6.82 -1.40 9.06
C ASN A 101 -7.40 0.02 9.23
N THR A 102 -6.76 1.02 8.62
CA THR A 102 -7.30 2.37 8.56
C THR A 102 -8.42 2.40 7.52
N GLY A 103 -9.58 2.91 7.92
CA GLY A 103 -10.74 3.06 7.04
C GLY A 103 -10.67 4.35 6.21
N TRP A 104 -10.87 4.21 4.92
CA TRP A 104 -10.90 5.25 3.90
C TRP A 104 -12.29 5.27 3.26
N PRO A 105 -13.21 6.15 3.73
CA PRO A 105 -14.49 6.33 3.08
C PRO A 105 -14.28 6.92 1.69
N MET A 106 -14.72 6.23 0.65
CA MET A 106 -14.60 6.68 -0.74
C MET A 106 -15.96 6.57 -1.42
N GLU A 107 -16.08 7.13 -2.60
CA GLU A 107 -17.26 6.99 -3.44
C GLU A 107 -16.90 6.39 -4.79
N ILE A 108 -17.85 5.71 -5.41
CA ILE A 108 -17.74 5.20 -6.77
C ILE A 108 -18.90 5.69 -7.62
N ARG A 109 -18.61 6.02 -8.87
CA ARG A 109 -19.62 6.37 -9.87
C ARG A 109 -19.23 5.98 -11.28
N PHE A 110 -20.22 5.94 -12.16
CA PHE A 110 -20.01 5.79 -13.59
C PHE A 110 -19.93 7.17 -14.27
N LEU A 111 -18.95 7.35 -15.16
CA LEU A 111 -18.77 8.52 -16.01
C LEU A 111 -19.15 8.18 -17.46
N PRO A 112 -20.31 8.61 -17.95
CA PRO A 112 -20.84 8.20 -19.26
C PRO A 112 -20.01 8.71 -20.43
N GLY A 113 -19.55 9.96 -20.35
CA GLY A 113 -18.73 10.57 -21.40
C GLY A 113 -17.41 9.86 -21.65
N TYR A 114 -16.93 9.09 -20.65
CA TYR A 114 -15.69 8.31 -20.74
C TYR A 114 -15.94 6.79 -20.75
N ASN A 115 -17.21 6.37 -20.66
CA ASN A 115 -17.63 4.98 -20.46
C ASN A 115 -16.78 4.25 -19.40
N ASN A 116 -16.55 4.91 -18.27
CA ASN A 116 -15.62 4.43 -17.26
C ASN A 116 -16.17 4.56 -15.83
N TYR A 117 -15.67 3.74 -14.91
CA TYR A 117 -15.97 3.85 -13.49
C TYR A 117 -14.78 4.46 -12.76
N ILE A 118 -15.06 5.32 -11.78
CA ILE A 118 -14.02 5.95 -10.96
C ILE A 118 -14.32 5.82 -9.48
N ILE A 119 -13.28 5.59 -8.68
CA ILE A 119 -13.31 5.75 -7.22
C ILE A 119 -12.74 7.13 -6.90
N PHE A 120 -13.49 7.94 -6.14
CA PHE A 120 -13.14 9.32 -5.79
C PHE A 120 -13.43 9.60 -4.31
N GLY A 121 -13.38 10.88 -3.92
CA GLY A 121 -13.52 11.31 -2.52
C GLY A 121 -12.19 11.33 -1.80
N ASN A 122 -12.00 10.49 -0.78
CA ASN A 122 -10.74 10.41 -0.03
C ASN A 122 -9.58 9.74 -0.80
N TRP A 123 -9.75 9.42 -2.07
CA TRP A 123 -8.68 8.89 -2.91
C TRP A 123 -7.43 9.78 -2.93
N SER A 124 -7.58 11.10 -3.10
CA SER A 124 -6.42 12.02 -3.09
C SER A 124 -5.69 12.02 -1.75
N ARG A 125 -6.43 11.97 -0.64
CA ARG A 125 -5.85 11.86 0.69
C ARG A 125 -5.08 10.56 0.86
N PHE A 126 -5.64 9.44 0.39
CA PHE A 126 -4.95 8.14 0.39
C PHE A 126 -3.63 8.22 -0.39
N VAL A 127 -3.66 8.75 -1.62
CA VAL A 127 -2.46 8.92 -2.47
C VAL A 127 -1.39 9.77 -1.77
N VAL A 128 -1.76 10.90 -1.17
CA VAL A 128 -0.83 11.79 -0.46
C VAL A 128 -0.26 11.12 0.79
N THR A 129 -1.10 10.48 1.61
CA THR A 129 -0.67 9.80 2.84
C THR A 129 0.33 8.69 2.55
N HIS A 130 0.06 7.86 1.54
CA HIS A 130 0.93 6.73 1.18
C HIS A 130 2.04 7.11 0.19
N LYS A 131 2.12 8.39 -0.21
CA LYS A 131 3.09 8.94 -1.17
C LYS A 131 3.13 8.15 -2.48
N LEU A 132 1.95 7.78 -2.97
CA LEU A 132 1.80 7.00 -4.20
C LEU A 132 2.05 7.88 -5.41
N LYS A 133 2.67 7.31 -6.43
CA LYS A 133 2.95 7.98 -7.71
C LYS A 133 2.85 6.98 -8.86
N PRO A 134 2.64 7.44 -10.11
CA PRO A 134 2.80 6.56 -11.25
C PRO A 134 4.24 6.00 -11.32
N PRO A 135 4.43 4.70 -11.64
CA PRO A 135 3.44 3.70 -12.01
C PRO A 135 3.14 2.68 -10.89
N ASP A 136 3.14 3.12 -9.62
CA ASP A 136 2.87 2.26 -8.46
C ASP A 136 1.60 1.41 -8.68
N VAL A 137 1.59 0.19 -8.16
CA VAL A 137 0.50 -0.76 -8.38
C VAL A 137 -0.51 -0.66 -7.25
N ILE A 138 -1.79 -0.60 -7.59
CA ILE A 138 -2.92 -0.72 -6.66
C ILE A 138 -3.57 -2.08 -6.83
N ARG A 139 -3.95 -2.70 -5.71
CA ARG A 139 -4.78 -3.90 -5.66
C ARG A 139 -5.98 -3.62 -4.78
N LEU A 140 -7.18 -3.89 -5.29
CA LEU A 140 -8.40 -3.89 -4.49
C LEU A 140 -8.92 -5.30 -4.33
N PHE A 141 -9.35 -5.61 -3.11
CA PHE A 141 -9.94 -6.89 -2.72
C PHE A 141 -11.35 -6.64 -2.21
N LYS A 142 -12.29 -7.49 -2.62
CA LYS A 142 -13.65 -7.48 -2.09
C LYS A 142 -13.72 -8.43 -0.89
N VAL A 143 -14.33 -7.97 0.20
CA VAL A 143 -14.59 -8.79 1.38
C VAL A 143 -15.85 -9.63 1.13
N VAL A 144 -15.72 -10.97 1.09
CA VAL A 144 -16.80 -11.86 0.59
C VAL A 144 -17.61 -12.52 1.70
N LYS A 145 -17.01 -12.86 2.84
CA LYS A 145 -17.71 -13.52 3.97
C LYS A 145 -17.76 -12.60 5.17
N ASN A 146 -18.86 -12.66 5.93
CA ASN A 146 -19.09 -11.99 7.22
C ASN A 146 -18.89 -10.46 7.26
N ALA A 147 -18.73 -9.78 6.13
CA ALA A 147 -18.73 -8.32 6.11
C ALA A 147 -20.13 -7.84 6.51
N ALA A 148 -20.24 -7.17 7.66
CA ALA A 148 -21.44 -6.46 8.06
C ALA A 148 -21.86 -5.38 7.03
N HIS A 149 -20.95 -5.02 6.12
CA HIS A 149 -21.12 -3.98 5.12
C HIS A 149 -20.91 -4.53 3.70
N LYS A 150 -21.95 -4.43 2.86
CA LYS A 150 -21.94 -4.94 1.47
C LYS A 150 -20.90 -4.26 0.55
N ASN A 151 -20.42 -3.08 0.95
CA ASN A 151 -19.51 -2.23 0.17
C ASN A 151 -18.17 -2.00 0.89
N HIS A 152 -17.67 -3.02 1.59
CA HIS A 152 -16.34 -3.00 2.22
C HIS A 152 -15.30 -3.68 1.32
N TYR A 153 -14.21 -2.96 1.09
CA TYR A 153 -13.06 -3.39 0.29
C TYR A 153 -11.78 -3.24 1.09
N VAL A 154 -10.75 -4.00 0.70
CA VAL A 154 -9.38 -3.82 1.20
C VAL A 154 -8.53 -3.31 0.04
N ILE A 155 -7.67 -2.33 0.31
CA ILE A 155 -6.70 -1.80 -0.65
C ILE A 155 -5.28 -2.14 -0.21
N ASP A 156 -4.49 -2.59 -1.16
CA ASP A 156 -3.04 -2.81 -1.03
C ASP A 156 -2.32 -2.07 -2.16
N TYR A 157 -1.04 -1.78 -1.96
CA TYR A 157 -0.23 -1.10 -2.96
C TYR A 157 1.24 -1.54 -2.95
N VAL A 158 1.86 -1.52 -4.13
CA VAL A 158 3.28 -1.83 -4.31
C VAL A 158 3.97 -0.66 -4.98
N GLN A 159 4.95 -0.08 -4.28
CA GLN A 159 5.76 1.01 -4.81
C GLN A 159 6.91 0.47 -5.66
N GLU A 160 6.96 0.82 -6.94
CA GLU A 160 7.89 0.21 -7.90
C GLU A 160 9.37 0.48 -7.49
N ASN A 161 9.64 1.67 -6.94
CA ASN A 161 11.00 2.09 -6.57
C ASN A 161 11.49 1.58 -5.21
N LYS A 162 10.63 0.96 -4.39
CA LYS A 162 11.04 0.40 -3.08
C LYS A 162 11.30 -1.10 -3.14
N ALA A 163 10.81 -1.80 -4.16
CA ALA A 163 11.06 -3.22 -4.33
C ALA A 163 12.54 -3.53 -4.61
N ALA A 164 13.31 -2.57 -5.13
CA ALA A 164 14.71 -2.74 -5.51
C ALA A 164 15.74 -2.44 -4.40
N THR A 165 15.33 -1.94 -3.22
CA THR A 165 16.28 -1.49 -2.18
C THR A 165 16.57 -2.53 -1.09
N CYS A 166 16.08 -3.77 -1.24
CA CYS A 166 16.43 -4.88 -0.34
C CYS A 166 17.62 -5.72 -0.83
N GLU A 167 18.45 -5.22 -1.75
CA GLU A 167 19.70 -5.88 -2.13
C GLU A 167 20.89 -5.33 -1.32
N THR A 168 21.24 -6.13 -0.31
CA THR A 168 22.61 -6.40 0.18
C THR A 168 23.55 -5.19 0.22
N SER A 169 23.64 -4.53 1.38
CA SER A 169 24.87 -3.78 1.70
C SER A 169 26.05 -4.76 1.61
N PRO A 170 27.08 -4.50 0.79
CA PRO A 170 28.30 -5.28 0.85
C PRO A 170 28.90 -5.07 2.22
N VAL A 171 29.03 -6.17 2.98
CA VAL A 171 29.90 -6.23 4.15
C VAL A 171 31.32 -5.97 3.64
N GLY A 172 31.72 -4.71 3.70
CA GLY A 172 33.10 -4.32 3.45
C GLY A 172 33.98 -4.91 4.56
N PRO A 173 35.06 -5.62 4.24
CA PRO A 173 35.99 -6.11 5.24
C PRO A 173 36.65 -4.92 5.93
N GLY A 174 36.71 -5.00 7.26
CA GLY A 174 37.34 -4.01 8.10
C GLY A 174 38.74 -3.64 7.60
N LYS A 175 39.00 -2.34 7.58
CA LYS A 175 40.35 -1.82 7.69
C LYS A 175 40.45 -1.01 8.95
N GLU A 176 41.03 -1.64 9.96
CA GLU A 176 41.81 -0.97 10.99
C GLU A 176 42.79 -0.01 10.32
N GLY A 177 42.63 1.29 10.57
CA GLY A 177 43.52 2.34 10.12
C GLY A 177 43.80 3.28 11.29
N LYS A 178 44.98 3.11 11.87
CA LYS A 178 45.55 3.85 13.00
C LYS A 178 45.52 5.37 12.82
N HIS A 179 45.39 6.03 13.97
CA HIS A 179 45.94 7.34 14.36
C HIS A 179 46.82 8.06 13.33
N ASN A 180 46.52 9.35 13.08
CA ASN A 180 47.55 10.37 13.20
C ASN A 180 46.97 11.74 13.57
N SER A 181 47.44 12.21 14.72
CA SER A 181 47.34 13.56 15.26
C SER A 181 48.42 14.45 14.66
N GLY A 182 48.04 15.68 14.28
CA GLY A 182 48.93 16.77 13.86
C GLY A 182 48.27 17.53 12.71
N GLY A 183 48.16 18.84 12.67
CA GLY A 183 48.66 19.91 13.52
C GLY A 183 48.59 21.20 12.69
N SER A 184 48.37 22.32 13.37
CA SER A 184 48.73 23.70 12.98
C SER A 184 47.99 24.44 11.84
N SER A 185 47.38 25.56 12.27
CA SER A 185 47.51 26.94 11.77
C SER A 185 47.65 27.24 10.27
N GLN A 186 46.77 28.11 9.75
CA GLN A 186 47.06 29.46 9.21
C GLN A 186 45.78 30.03 8.57
N LYS A 187 45.24 31.16 9.06
CA LYS A 187 45.49 32.57 8.67
C LYS A 187 44.72 33.05 7.42
N HIS A 188 43.86 34.04 7.69
CA HIS A 188 43.61 35.28 6.93
C HIS A 188 42.93 35.21 5.55
N GLY A 189 41.95 36.09 5.36
CA GLY A 189 41.39 36.41 4.05
C GLY A 189 40.12 37.25 4.14
N ASN A 190 40.26 38.50 4.60
CA ASN A 190 39.26 39.56 4.49
C ASN A 190 39.16 40.05 3.03
N VAL A 191 37.98 40.12 2.42
CA VAL A 191 37.72 41.05 1.28
C VAL A 191 36.25 41.50 1.29
N ASP A 192 36.09 42.80 1.47
CA ASP A 192 34.91 43.65 1.30
C ASP A 192 34.47 43.83 -0.17
N LYS A 193 33.25 44.38 -0.32
CA LYS A 193 32.69 45.17 -1.46
C LYS A 193 32.22 44.41 -2.71
N SER A 194 30.92 44.48 -2.99
CA SER A 194 30.25 45.66 -3.57
C SER A 194 28.74 45.56 -3.41
#